data_AF-A0A965IN35-F1
#
_entry.id   AF-A0A965IN35-F1
#
_cell.length_a   1.000
_cell.length_b   1.000
_cell.length_c   1.000
_cell.angle_alpha   90.00
_cell.angle_beta   90.00
_cell.angle_gamma   90.00
#
_symmetry.space_group_name_H-M   'P 1'
#
loop_
_entity.id
_entity.type
_entity.pdbx_description
1 polymer ?
#
loop_
_entity_poly.entity_id
_entity_poly.type
_entity_poly.pdbx_seq_one_letter_code
_entity_poly.pdbx_strand_id
1 'polypeptide(L)' 'ATALNDTNDLEIRVFGNEAHRHAVLIARLDNLGKGASGAAVQNLRLMLGV' A
#
# COMPACT_ATOMS: atom_id res chain seq x y z
N ALA A 1 8.00 15.19 -0.76
CA ALA A 1 7.44 13.83 -0.85
C ALA A 1 5.93 13.96 -0.92
N THR A 2 5.33 13.69 -2.09
CA THR A 2 3.88 13.81 -2.34
C THR A 2 3.34 12.59 -3.10
N ALA A 3 4.16 11.57 -3.31
CA ALA A 3 3.76 10.42 -4.08
C ALA A 3 2.79 9.54 -3.27
N LEU A 4 1.70 9.14 -3.91
CA LEU A 4 0.56 8.35 -3.41
C LEU A 4 -0.44 9.06 -2.48
N ASN A 5 -0.23 10.33 -2.13
CA ASN A 5 -1.26 11.12 -1.45
C ASN A 5 -2.53 11.18 -2.32
N ASP A 6 -3.69 11.10 -1.68
CA ASP A 6 -5.01 11.12 -2.32
C ASP A 6 -5.23 9.98 -3.33
N THR A 7 -4.45 8.90 -3.23
CA THR A 7 -4.63 7.68 -4.03
C THR A 7 -5.08 6.49 -3.18
N ASN A 8 -5.61 5.47 -3.84
CA ASN A 8 -5.92 4.17 -3.21
C ASN A 8 -4.87 3.09 -3.54
N ASP A 9 -3.66 3.51 -3.92
CA ASP A 9 -2.58 2.64 -4.34
C ASP A 9 -1.66 2.26 -3.17
N LEU A 10 -0.97 1.12 -3.33
CA LEU A 10 0.08 0.64 -2.43
C LEU A 10 1.32 0.35 -3.28
N GLU A 11 2.41 1.07 -3.02
CA GLU A 11 3.70 0.78 -3.65
C GLU A 11 4.51 -0.14 -2.74
N ILE A 12 5.01 -1.23 -3.31
CA ILE A 12 5.90 -2.17 -2.65
C ILE A 12 7.25 -2.16 -3.35
N ARG A 13 8.32 -1.99 -2.57
CA ARG A 13 9.71 -2.06 -3.06
C ARG A 13 10.49 -3.08 -2.24
N VAL A 14 11.27 -3.90 -2.93
CA VAL A 14 12.10 -4.95 -2.32
C VAL A 14 13.56 -4.66 -2.61
N PHE A 15 14.39 -4.69 -1.57
CA PHE A 15 15.84 -4.53 -1.68
C PHE A 15 16.53 -5.73 -1.05
N GLY A 16 17.43 -6.39 -1.79
CA GLY A 16 18.22 -7.49 -1.29
C GLY A 16 19.52 -7.02 -0.64
N ASN A 17 19.92 -7.67 0.46
CA ASN A 17 21.24 -7.54 1.05
C ASN A 17 21.89 -8.92 1.09
N GLU A 18 22.69 -9.23 0.06
CA GLU A 18 23.29 -10.56 -0.11
C GLU A 18 24.29 -10.89 1.00
N ALA A 19 25.08 -9.91 1.45
CA ALA A 19 26.08 -10.10 2.50
C ALA A 19 25.47 -10.58 3.82
N HIS A 20 24.24 -10.15 4.11
CA HIS A 20 23.49 -10.57 5.30
C HIS A 20 22.36 -11.55 5.00
N ARG A 21 22.19 -11.97 3.74
CA ARG A 21 21.09 -12.85 3.28
C ARG A 21 19.71 -12.35 3.73
N HIS A 22 19.53 -11.03 3.74
CA HIS A 22 18.29 -10.37 4.14
C HIS A 22 17.59 -9.74 2.93
N ALA A 23 16.28 -9.55 3.05
CA ALA A 23 15.51 -8.68 2.18
C ALA A 23 14.84 -7.58 3.02
N VAL A 24 14.85 -6.35 2.51
CA VAL A 24 14.12 -5.22 3.10
C VAL A 24 12.92 -4.91 2.21
N LEU A 25 11.73 -5.02 2.79
CA LEU A 25 10.47 -4.67 2.16
C LEU A 25 10.07 -3.26 2.62
N ILE A 26 9.71 -2.40 1.67
CA ILE A 26 9.15 -1.07 1.95
C ILE A 26 7.76 -1.00 1.33
N ALA A 27 6.77 -0.62 2.15
CA ALA A 27 5.42 -0.31 1.73
C ALA A 27 5.16 1.20 1.89
N ARG A 28 4.65 1.85 0.84
CA ARG A 28 4.21 3.24 0.88
C ARG A 28 2.76 3.34 0.41
N LEU A 29 1.95 4.06 1.15
CA LEU A 29 0.55 4.34 0.85
C LEU A 29 0.10 5.64 1.55
N ASP A 30 -1.06 6.17 1.16
CA ASP A 30 -1.78 7.19 1.92
C ASP A 30 -2.49 6.55 3.13
N ASN A 31 -2.18 6.97 4.35
CA ASN A 31 -2.74 6.38 5.57
C ASN A 31 -4.22 6.69 5.80
N LEU A 32 -4.75 7.81 5.27
CA LEU A 32 -6.18 8.15 5.35
C LEU A 32 -6.96 7.68 4.13
N GLY A 33 -6.30 7.61 2.97
CA GLY A 33 -6.76 6.96 1.74
C GLY A 33 -6.71 5.44 1.88
N LYS A 34 -5.78 4.79 1.19
CA LYS A 34 -5.64 3.32 1.20
C LYS A 34 -5.51 2.70 2.59
N GLY A 35 -4.94 3.42 3.56
CA GLY A 35 -4.73 2.92 4.93
C GLY A 35 -5.98 2.96 5.81
N ALA A 36 -7.05 3.63 5.38
CA ALA A 36 -8.29 3.74 6.14
C ALA A 36 -9.52 3.75 5.21
N SER A 37 -9.99 4.92 4.81
CA SER A 37 -11.28 5.07 4.12
C SER A 37 -11.32 4.39 2.76
N GLY A 38 -10.22 4.43 2.00
CA GLY A 38 -10.07 3.78 0.70
C GLY A 38 -10.14 2.26 0.79
N ALA A 39 -9.54 1.66 1.83
CA ALA A 39 -9.69 0.23 2.10
C ALA A 39 -11.13 -0.13 2.52
N ALA A 40 -11.78 0.70 3.35
CA ALA A 40 -13.15 0.47 3.76
C ALA A 40 -14.13 0.50 2.57
N VAL A 41 -14.01 1.50 1.69
CA VAL A 41 -14.83 1.59 0.47
C VAL A 41 -14.53 0.43 -0.48
N GLN A 42 -13.26 0.04 -0.63
CA GLN A 42 -12.91 -1.12 -1.45
C GLN A 42 -13.53 -2.42 -0.92
N ASN A 43 -13.57 -2.61 0.41
CA ASN A 43 -14.25 -3.76 1.01
C ASN A 43 -15.76 -3.72 0.77
N LEU A 44 -16.39 -2.54 0.88
CA LEU A 44 -17.83 -2.38 0.58
C LEU A 44 -18.14 -2.72 -0.88
N ARG A 45 -17.29 -2.29 -1.82
CA ARG A 45 -17.42 -2.63 -3.24
C ARG A 45 -17.39 -4.14 -3.48
N LEU A 46 -16.46 -4.84 -2.83
CA LEU A 46 -16.40 -6.32 -2.87
C LEU A 46 -17.70 -6.95 -2.33
N MET A 47 -18.25 -6.44 -1.23
CA MET A 47 -19.51 -6.95 -0.65
C MET A 47 -20.71 -6.72 -1.55
N LEU A 48 -20.73 -5.61 -2.28
CA LEU A 48 -21.80 -5.23 -3.19
C LEU A 48 -21.64 -5.80 -4.61
N GLY A 49 -20.48 -6.40 -4.92
CA GLY A 49 -20.18 -6.94 -6.26
C GLY A 49 -19.98 -5.87 -7.33
N VAL A 50 -19.47 -4.69 -6.94
CA VAL A 50 -19.25 -3.52 -7.83
C VAL A 50 -17.80 -3.04 -7.85
#